data_AF-A0A0K0DM03-F1
#
_entry.id   AF-A0A0K0DM03-F1
#
_cell.length_a   1.000
_cell.length_b   1.000
_cell.length_c   1.000
_cell.angle_alpha   90.00
_cell.angle_beta   90.00
_cell.angle_gamma   90.00
#
_symmetry.space_group_name_H-M   'P 1'
#
loop_
_entity.id
_entity.type
_entity.pdbx_description
1 polymer ?
#
loop_
_entity_poly.entity_id
_entity_poly.type
_entity_poly.pdbx_seq_one_letter_code
_entity_poly.pdbx_strand_id
1 'polypeptide(L)'
;MWDIAPEFHAAVVFAEHRFFGKTQPYGDQCCNTTDHFGYLSSEQALADFVLLIEHLKQKKLDGAQKSPVIAFGGSYGGMLAAWIRIKYPHKVDGAIASSAPVFWFTGSKIPTDLCDKITSRSYVDAGCNRKAIEKGWLALRNLSQTARGRSYLNELFHLEDKSRLTSEDDYKFLFQYIKEVFETMALVNYPYPAEFFSPLPAWPVKVRK
;
A
#
# COMPACT_ATOMS: atom_id res chain seq x y z
N MET A 1 -15.49 -1.62 -10.21
CA MET A 1 -16.75 -1.58 -9.41
C MET A 1 -17.83 -0.83 -10.18
N TRP A 2 -17.63 0.44 -10.53
CA TRP A 2 -18.59 1.22 -11.32
C TRP A 2 -18.89 0.62 -12.70
N ASP A 3 -17.91 0.03 -13.37
CA ASP A 3 -18.13 -0.56 -14.70
C ASP A 3 -19.04 -1.80 -14.68
N ILE A 4 -18.93 -2.63 -13.64
CA ILE A 4 -19.65 -3.91 -13.55
C ILE A 4 -20.97 -3.80 -12.79
N ALA A 5 -21.11 -2.83 -11.87
CA ALA A 5 -22.31 -2.67 -11.06
C ALA A 5 -23.62 -2.55 -11.86
N PRO A 6 -23.67 -1.83 -13.02
CA PRO A 6 -24.87 -1.76 -13.85
C PRO A 6 -25.36 -3.12 -14.36
N GLU A 7 -24.46 -4.04 -14.72
CA GLU A 7 -24.82 -5.39 -15.20
C GLU A 7 -25.53 -6.22 -14.14
N PHE A 8 -25.21 -5.98 -12.87
CA PHE A 8 -25.80 -6.67 -11.72
C PHE A 8 -26.92 -5.88 -11.05
N HIS A 9 -27.25 -4.70 -11.56
CA HIS A 9 -28.15 -3.74 -10.92
C HIS A 9 -27.79 -3.50 -9.44
N ALA A 10 -26.48 -3.42 -9.16
CA ALA A 10 -25.94 -3.41 -7.81
C ALA A 10 -25.80 -1.98 -7.25
N ALA A 11 -26.11 -1.82 -5.96
CA ALA A 11 -25.69 -0.65 -5.21
C ALA A 11 -24.17 -0.69 -4.95
N VAL A 12 -23.50 0.45 -5.06
CA VAL A 12 -22.06 0.58 -4.82
C VAL A 12 -21.84 1.35 -3.51
N VAL A 13 -21.10 0.74 -2.58
CA VAL A 13 -20.82 1.31 -1.26
C VAL A 13 -19.32 1.25 -1.00
N PHE A 14 -18.73 2.39 -0.67
CA PHE A 14 -17.37 2.49 -0.17
C PHE A 14 -17.42 2.81 1.32
N ALA A 15 -17.03 1.85 2.15
CA ALA A 15 -16.97 2.00 3.59
C ALA A 15 -15.56 2.44 4.00
N GLU A 16 -15.45 3.59 4.66
CA GLU A 16 -14.17 4.08 5.17
C GLU A 16 -13.75 3.26 6.40
N HIS A 17 -12.47 2.91 6.47
CA HIS A 17 -11.91 2.14 7.57
C HIS A 17 -11.77 3.03 8.81
N ARG A 18 -12.11 2.52 10.00
CA ARG A 18 -11.87 3.21 11.27
C ARG A 18 -10.41 3.69 11.38
N PHE A 19 -10.21 4.87 11.96
CA PHE A 19 -8.92 5.60 12.09
C PHE A 19 -8.36 6.18 10.78
N PHE A 20 -9.03 6.00 9.63
CA PHE A 20 -8.61 6.59 8.36
C PHE A 20 -9.59 7.66 7.90
N GLY A 21 -9.07 8.68 7.21
CA GLY A 21 -9.88 9.76 6.67
C GLY A 21 -10.68 10.48 7.77
N LYS A 22 -11.99 10.56 7.60
CA LYS A 22 -12.92 11.23 8.51
C LYS A 22 -13.48 10.30 9.59
N THR A 23 -13.24 8.99 9.47
CA THR A 23 -13.77 7.97 10.39
C THR A 23 -12.84 7.81 11.58
N GLN A 24 -12.85 8.79 12.48
CA GLN A 24 -11.97 8.85 13.66
C GLN A 24 -12.78 8.57 14.94
N PRO A 25 -12.63 7.39 15.60
CA PRO A 25 -13.39 7.06 16.81
C PRO A 25 -13.22 8.07 17.97
N TYR A 26 -12.11 8.79 18.00
CA TYR A 26 -11.80 9.83 19.00
C TYR A 26 -11.67 11.23 18.39
N GLY A 27 -12.21 11.46 17.19
CA GLY A 27 -12.08 12.73 16.48
C GLY A 27 -10.64 13.15 16.29
N ASP A 28 -10.35 14.43 16.53
CA ASP A 28 -9.01 15.01 16.33
C ASP A 28 -7.94 14.45 17.30
N GLN A 29 -8.35 13.79 18.39
CA GLN A 29 -7.43 13.23 19.39
C GLN A 29 -7.02 11.78 19.09
N CYS A 30 -7.48 11.22 17.98
CA CYS A 30 -7.37 9.80 17.67
C CYS A 30 -5.93 9.28 17.58
N CYS A 31 -4.98 10.14 17.23
CA CYS A 31 -3.57 9.79 17.07
C CYS A 31 -2.64 10.42 18.11
N ASN A 32 -3.19 11.00 19.19
CA ASN A 32 -2.40 11.75 20.18
C ASN A 32 -1.73 10.85 21.21
N THR A 33 -2.29 9.67 21.49
CA THR A 33 -1.76 8.70 22.46
C THR A 33 -1.87 7.29 21.92
N THR A 34 -1.00 6.40 22.37
CA THR A 34 -1.06 4.98 22.01
C THR A 34 -2.30 4.29 22.56
N ASP A 35 -2.88 4.82 23.64
CA ASP A 35 -4.04 4.25 24.32
C ASP A 35 -5.30 4.26 23.44
N HIS A 36 -5.41 5.22 22.52
CA HIS A 36 -6.53 5.31 21.57
C HIS A 36 -6.45 4.25 20.45
N PHE A 37 -5.27 3.67 20.19
CA PHE A 37 -5.12 2.65 19.14
C PHE A 37 -5.59 1.25 19.54
N GLY A 38 -6.06 1.06 20.78
CA GLY A 38 -6.61 -0.24 21.22
C GLY A 38 -7.80 -0.74 20.38
N TYR A 39 -8.51 0.18 19.70
CA TYR A 39 -9.61 -0.16 18.79
C TYR A 39 -9.23 -0.19 17.30
N LEU A 40 -7.97 0.05 16.97
CA LEU A 40 -7.45 -0.04 15.61
C LEU A 40 -7.01 -1.48 15.32
N SER A 41 -7.96 -2.35 15.00
CA SER A 41 -7.69 -3.72 14.56
C SER A 41 -8.55 -4.11 13.35
N SER A 42 -8.09 -5.14 12.62
CA SER A 42 -8.85 -5.71 11.52
C SER A 42 -10.19 -6.29 11.97
N GLU A 43 -10.24 -7.01 13.08
CA GLU A 43 -11.47 -7.62 13.63
C GLU A 43 -12.55 -6.57 13.87
N GLN A 44 -12.12 -5.46 14.45
CA GLN A 44 -12.94 -4.30 14.73
C GLN A 44 -13.44 -3.61 13.45
N ALA A 45 -12.58 -3.42 12.45
CA ALA A 45 -12.98 -2.89 11.15
C ALA A 45 -13.97 -3.82 10.41
N LEU A 46 -13.76 -5.15 10.48
CA LEU A 46 -14.70 -6.12 9.91
C LEU A 46 -16.06 -6.06 10.59
N ALA A 47 -16.11 -5.87 11.91
CA ALA A 47 -17.35 -5.69 12.66
C ALA A 47 -18.10 -4.42 12.23
N ASP A 48 -17.39 -3.31 12.01
CA ASP A 48 -18.00 -2.07 11.48
C ASP A 48 -18.67 -2.30 10.13
N PHE A 49 -17.99 -3.00 9.22
CA PHE A 49 -18.53 -3.29 7.89
C PHE A 49 -19.77 -4.18 7.97
N VAL A 50 -19.80 -5.16 8.88
CA VAL A 50 -20.98 -5.99 9.10
C VAL A 50 -22.17 -5.17 9.61
N LEU A 51 -21.96 -4.32 10.61
CA LEU A 51 -23.00 -3.44 11.14
C LEU A 51 -23.50 -2.45 10.09
N LEU A 52 -22.60 -1.93 9.25
CA LEU A 52 -22.95 -1.05 8.14
C LEU A 52 -23.79 -1.79 7.09
N ILE A 53 -23.42 -3.02 6.72
CA ILE A 53 -24.21 -3.86 5.79
C ILE A 53 -25.63 -4.06 6.33
N GLU A 54 -25.77 -4.39 7.61
CA GLU A 54 -27.08 -4.56 8.25
C GLU A 54 -27.88 -3.26 8.24
N HIS A 55 -27.27 -2.15 8.64
CA HIS A 55 -27.91 -0.84 8.63
C HIS A 55 -28.39 -0.47 7.22
N LEU A 56 -27.57 -0.68 6.19
CA LEU A 56 -27.91 -0.36 4.82
C LEU A 56 -29.08 -1.23 4.33
N LYS A 57 -28.99 -2.54 4.48
CA LYS A 57 -30.04 -3.49 4.02
C LYS A 57 -31.36 -3.32 4.77
N GLN A 58 -31.34 -2.91 6.03
CA GLN A 58 -32.55 -2.82 6.85
C GLN A 58 -33.16 -1.42 6.89
N LYS A 59 -32.37 -0.36 6.77
CA LYS A 59 -32.80 1.01 7.11
C LYS A 59 -32.57 2.06 6.02
N LYS A 60 -31.71 1.80 5.03
CA LYS A 60 -31.32 2.84 4.05
C LYS A 60 -31.59 2.47 2.60
N LEU A 61 -31.43 1.21 2.22
CA LEU A 61 -31.61 0.74 0.85
C LEU A 61 -32.89 -0.08 0.74
N ASP A 62 -33.93 0.54 0.21
CA ASP A 62 -35.22 -0.14 0.00
C ASP A 62 -35.07 -1.29 -1.01
N GLY A 63 -35.69 -2.44 -0.70
CA GLY A 63 -35.58 -3.65 -1.49
C GLY A 63 -34.27 -4.45 -1.30
N ALA A 64 -33.29 -3.92 -0.55
CA ALA A 64 -32.00 -4.57 -0.39
C ALA A 64 -31.98 -5.70 0.67
N GLN A 65 -33.08 -5.95 1.39
CA GLN A 65 -33.12 -6.86 2.55
C GLN A 65 -32.63 -8.28 2.20
N LYS A 66 -32.92 -8.74 0.98
CA LYS A 66 -32.53 -10.07 0.47
C LYS A 66 -31.37 -10.00 -0.54
N SER A 67 -30.82 -8.82 -0.82
CA SER A 67 -29.77 -8.68 -1.83
C SER A 67 -28.46 -9.33 -1.40
N PRO A 68 -27.74 -10.00 -2.31
CA PRO A 68 -26.42 -10.52 -2.03
C PRO A 68 -25.42 -9.37 -1.83
N VAL A 69 -24.38 -9.62 -1.03
CA VAL A 69 -23.30 -8.66 -0.75
C VAL A 69 -21.97 -9.24 -1.20
N ILE A 70 -21.30 -8.56 -2.13
CA ILE A 70 -19.96 -8.92 -2.59
C ILE A 70 -18.96 -7.88 -2.07
N ALA A 71 -17.98 -8.33 -1.30
CA ALA A 71 -16.91 -7.47 -0.79
C ALA A 71 -15.83 -7.25 -1.87
N PHE A 72 -15.38 -6.02 -2.05
CA PHE A 72 -14.28 -5.68 -2.95
C PHE A 72 -13.16 -5.02 -2.16
N GLY A 73 -11.92 -5.34 -2.49
CA GLY A 73 -10.78 -4.64 -1.92
C GLY A 73 -9.47 -4.92 -2.65
N GLY A 74 -8.58 -3.93 -2.60
CA GLY A 74 -7.20 -4.01 -3.10
C GLY A 74 -6.19 -3.94 -1.96
N SER A 75 -5.04 -4.60 -2.07
CA SER A 75 -3.97 -4.58 -1.04
C SER A 75 -4.51 -5.01 0.33
N TYR A 76 -4.27 -4.25 1.41
CA TYR A 76 -4.88 -4.48 2.73
C TYR A 76 -6.41 -4.52 2.68
N GLY A 77 -7.05 -3.67 1.88
CA GLY A 77 -8.50 -3.75 1.64
C GLY A 77 -8.92 -5.09 1.03
N GLY A 78 -8.07 -5.70 0.20
CA GLY A 78 -8.29 -7.04 -0.34
C GLY A 78 -8.16 -8.12 0.73
N MET A 79 -7.25 -7.96 1.69
CA MET A 79 -7.15 -8.85 2.86
C MET A 79 -8.45 -8.76 3.68
N LEU A 80 -8.96 -7.55 3.93
CA LEU A 80 -10.25 -7.33 4.60
C LEU A 80 -11.42 -7.94 3.83
N ALA A 81 -11.46 -7.81 2.50
CA ALA A 81 -12.49 -8.42 1.66
C ALA A 81 -12.47 -9.96 1.75
N ALA A 82 -11.28 -10.58 1.73
CA ALA A 82 -11.17 -12.02 1.95
C ALA A 82 -11.62 -12.42 3.37
N TRP A 83 -11.16 -11.69 4.40
CA TRP A 83 -11.44 -12.02 5.79
C TRP A 83 -12.89 -11.81 6.18
N ILE A 84 -13.57 -10.76 5.67
CA ILE A 84 -14.99 -10.56 5.96
C ILE A 84 -15.83 -11.71 5.40
N ARG A 85 -15.50 -12.21 4.20
CA ARG A 85 -16.17 -13.37 3.62
C ARG A 85 -15.91 -14.64 4.44
N ILE A 86 -14.68 -14.85 4.92
CA ILE A 86 -14.34 -16.02 5.75
C ILE A 86 -15.06 -15.98 7.11
N LYS A 87 -15.06 -14.81 7.78
CA LYS A 87 -15.57 -14.67 9.15
C LYS A 87 -17.07 -14.44 9.22
N TYR A 88 -17.65 -13.79 8.22
CA TYR A 88 -19.07 -13.45 8.15
C TYR A 88 -19.72 -13.94 6.85
N PRO A 89 -19.64 -15.23 6.51
CA PRO A 89 -20.21 -15.76 5.26
C PRO A 89 -21.73 -15.65 5.20
N HIS A 90 -22.39 -15.43 6.35
CA HIS A 90 -23.82 -15.18 6.49
C HIS A 90 -24.22 -13.71 6.25
N LYS A 91 -23.24 -12.81 6.08
CA LYS A 91 -23.44 -11.38 5.78
C LYS A 91 -22.89 -10.97 4.42
N VAL A 92 -21.82 -11.63 3.97
CA VAL A 92 -21.12 -11.36 2.71
C VAL A 92 -21.08 -12.64 1.90
N ASP A 93 -21.71 -12.64 0.73
CA ASP A 93 -21.91 -13.80 -0.16
C ASP A 93 -20.68 -14.15 -1.01
N GLY A 94 -19.80 -13.18 -1.24
CA GLY A 94 -18.56 -13.37 -2.01
C GLY A 94 -17.56 -12.24 -1.80
N ALA A 95 -16.33 -12.43 -2.26
CA ALA A 95 -15.30 -11.42 -2.17
C ALA A 95 -14.35 -11.42 -3.37
N ILE A 96 -13.97 -10.23 -3.82
CA ILE A 96 -12.90 -9.99 -4.79
C ILE A 96 -11.74 -9.33 -4.03
N ALA A 97 -10.74 -10.15 -3.72
CA ALA A 97 -9.53 -9.77 -2.97
C ALA A 97 -8.35 -9.53 -3.93
N SER A 98 -8.28 -8.33 -4.50
CA SER A 98 -7.30 -7.98 -5.52
C SER A 98 -5.93 -7.69 -4.90
N SER A 99 -4.88 -8.38 -5.37
CA SER A 99 -3.49 -8.18 -4.91
C SER A 99 -3.35 -8.20 -3.38
N ALA A 100 -4.09 -9.08 -2.71
CA ALA A 100 -4.14 -9.17 -1.24
C ALA A 100 -3.05 -10.12 -0.71
N PRO A 101 -2.04 -9.64 0.03
CA PRO A 101 -0.94 -10.47 0.52
C PRO A 101 -1.33 -11.28 1.77
N VAL A 102 -2.40 -12.09 1.71
CA VAL A 102 -2.99 -12.83 2.85
C VAL A 102 -2.07 -13.89 3.48
N PHE A 103 -0.92 -14.19 2.88
CA PHE A 103 0.06 -15.15 3.41
C PHE A 103 1.35 -14.50 3.90
N TRP A 104 1.51 -13.18 3.75
CA TRP A 104 2.78 -12.51 4.02
C TRP A 104 2.88 -12.01 5.47
N PHE A 105 2.96 -12.94 6.40
CA PHE A 105 3.05 -12.68 7.84
C PHE A 105 4.33 -13.27 8.45
N THR A 106 4.73 -12.75 9.62
CA THR A 106 5.82 -13.34 10.42
C THR A 106 5.51 -14.81 10.72
N GLY A 107 6.48 -15.70 10.52
CA GLY A 107 6.30 -17.15 10.68
C GLY A 107 5.66 -17.85 9.48
N SER A 108 5.26 -17.11 8.44
CA SER A 108 4.95 -17.71 7.14
C SER A 108 6.22 -18.25 6.48
N LYS A 109 6.06 -19.16 5.50
CA LYS A 109 7.18 -19.67 4.67
C LYS A 109 7.54 -18.73 3.53
N ILE A 110 7.02 -17.50 3.52
CA ILE A 110 7.27 -16.51 2.48
C ILE A 110 8.63 -15.84 2.76
N PRO A 111 9.58 -15.84 1.82
CA PRO A 111 10.86 -15.16 2.00
C PRO A 111 10.67 -13.67 2.26
N THR A 112 11.45 -13.12 3.20
CA THR A 112 11.41 -11.69 3.56
C THR A 112 11.87 -10.79 2.42
N ASP A 113 12.71 -11.30 1.52
CA ASP A 113 13.25 -10.57 0.36
C ASP A 113 12.43 -10.75 -0.92
N LEU A 114 11.23 -11.33 -0.83
CA LEU A 114 10.41 -11.62 -2.00
C LEU A 114 10.05 -10.35 -2.79
N CYS A 115 9.67 -9.27 -2.12
CA CYS A 115 9.36 -8.00 -2.80
C CYS A 115 10.59 -7.41 -3.47
N ASP A 116 11.74 -7.35 -2.81
CA ASP A 116 13.00 -6.89 -3.39
C ASP A 116 13.35 -7.66 -4.68
N LYS A 117 13.15 -8.98 -4.68
CA LYS A 117 13.37 -9.84 -5.85
C LYS A 117 12.38 -9.54 -6.98
N ILE A 118 11.09 -9.38 -6.68
CA ILE A 118 10.06 -9.07 -7.67
C ILE A 118 10.30 -7.68 -8.27
N THR A 119 10.57 -6.68 -7.44
CA THR A 119 10.92 -5.32 -7.87
C THR A 119 12.15 -5.36 -8.78
N SER A 120 13.23 -6.02 -8.35
CA SER A 120 14.45 -6.15 -9.17
C SER A 120 14.17 -6.77 -10.53
N ARG A 121 13.35 -7.83 -10.58
CA ARG A 121 12.95 -8.48 -11.83
C ARG A 121 12.16 -7.51 -12.73
N SER A 122 11.20 -6.76 -12.18
CA SER A 122 10.43 -5.76 -12.95
C SER A 122 11.31 -4.75 -13.69
N TYR A 123 12.37 -4.25 -13.05
CA TYR A 123 13.31 -3.33 -13.69
C TYR A 123 14.21 -4.02 -14.71
N VAL A 124 14.73 -5.22 -14.39
CA VAL A 124 15.59 -5.97 -15.32
C VAL A 124 14.83 -6.34 -16.59
N ASP A 125 13.62 -6.84 -16.47
CA ASP A 125 12.75 -7.19 -17.60
C ASP A 125 12.41 -5.96 -18.46
N ALA A 126 12.41 -4.78 -17.84
CA ALA A 126 12.22 -3.49 -18.51
C ALA A 126 13.51 -2.89 -19.12
N GLY A 127 14.64 -3.60 -19.05
CA GLY A 127 15.92 -3.23 -19.66
C GLY A 127 16.92 -2.54 -18.72
N CYS A 128 16.66 -2.50 -17.41
CA CYS A 128 17.57 -1.90 -16.43
C CYS A 128 18.84 -2.74 -16.26
N ASN A 129 20.00 -2.08 -16.20
CA ASN A 129 21.26 -2.73 -15.86
C ASN A 129 21.39 -2.91 -14.34
N ARG A 130 21.04 -4.10 -13.84
CA ARG A 130 21.15 -4.46 -12.43
C ARG A 130 22.52 -4.14 -11.80
N LYS A 131 23.62 -4.39 -12.53
CA LYS A 131 24.98 -4.13 -12.02
C LYS A 131 25.25 -2.65 -11.78
N ALA A 132 24.60 -1.75 -12.53
CA ALA A 132 24.73 -0.31 -12.32
C ALA A 132 24.08 0.10 -10.99
N ILE A 133 22.90 -0.44 -10.69
CA ILE A 133 22.19 -0.20 -9.43
C ILE A 133 22.98 -0.76 -8.24
N GLU A 134 23.48 -1.99 -8.35
CA GLU A 134 24.33 -2.61 -7.30
C GLU A 134 25.59 -1.78 -7.00
N LYS A 135 26.26 -1.27 -8.05
CA LYS A 135 27.39 -0.34 -7.89
C LYS A 135 26.97 0.98 -7.23
N GLY A 136 25.78 1.49 -7.54
CA GLY A 136 25.21 2.67 -6.90
C GLY A 136 25.06 2.49 -5.38
N TRP A 137 24.57 1.34 -4.94
CA TRP A 137 24.45 1.02 -3.51
C TRP A 137 25.80 0.95 -2.80
N LEU A 138 26.80 0.32 -3.42
CA LEU A 138 28.15 0.29 -2.89
C LEU A 138 28.78 1.69 -2.82
N ALA A 139 28.58 2.51 -3.86
CA ALA A 139 29.07 3.88 -3.89
C ALA A 139 28.43 4.74 -2.79
N LEU A 140 27.12 4.61 -2.58
CA LEU A 140 26.39 5.31 -1.53
C LEU A 140 26.98 5.04 -0.15
N ARG A 141 27.21 3.75 0.17
CA ARG A 141 27.85 3.34 1.43
C ARG A 141 29.28 3.84 1.56
N ASN A 142 30.09 3.70 0.51
CA ASN A 142 31.51 4.04 0.57
C ASN A 142 31.74 5.55 0.69
N LEU A 143 30.96 6.36 -0.04
CA LEU A 143 31.04 7.81 0.03
C LEU A 143 30.59 8.34 1.39
N SER A 144 29.62 7.70 2.06
CA SER A 144 29.15 8.15 3.38
C SER A 144 30.21 8.05 4.47
N GLN A 145 31.26 7.24 4.28
CA GLN A 145 32.32 7.04 5.27
C GLN A 145 33.23 8.27 5.47
N THR A 146 33.18 9.26 4.57
CA THR A 146 34.02 10.46 4.68
C THR A 146 33.17 11.73 4.68
N ALA A 147 33.62 12.77 5.39
CA ALA A 147 32.92 14.06 5.42
C ALA A 147 32.76 14.66 4.01
N ARG A 148 33.80 14.55 3.18
CA ARG A 148 33.76 14.99 1.77
C ARG A 148 32.75 14.19 0.95
N GLY A 149 32.69 12.87 1.12
CA GLY A 149 31.74 12.03 0.40
C GLY A 149 30.29 12.26 0.85
N ARG A 150 30.05 12.49 2.14
CA ARG A 150 28.72 12.92 2.65
C ARG A 150 28.29 14.26 2.06
N SER A 151 29.18 15.25 2.03
CA SER A 151 28.91 16.54 1.37
C SER A 151 28.60 16.36 -0.12
N TYR A 152 29.34 15.51 -0.83
CA TYR A 152 29.05 15.19 -2.23
C TYR A 152 27.67 14.54 -2.42
N LEU A 153 27.29 13.58 -1.57
CA LEU A 153 25.98 12.93 -1.62
C LEU A 153 24.83 13.92 -1.33
N ASN A 154 25.02 14.83 -0.37
CA ASN A 154 24.02 15.86 -0.05
C ASN A 154 23.73 16.76 -1.26
N GLU A 155 24.77 17.15 -2.00
CA GLU A 155 24.61 17.96 -3.20
C GLU A 155 24.05 17.15 -4.38
N LEU A 156 24.53 15.92 -4.60
CA LEU A 156 24.10 15.06 -5.70
C LEU A 156 22.60 14.74 -5.65
N PHE A 157 22.08 14.48 -4.45
CA PHE A 157 20.67 14.15 -4.24
C PHE A 157 19.82 15.38 -3.87
N HIS A 158 20.40 16.58 -3.86
CA HIS A 158 19.73 17.83 -3.50
C HIS A 158 18.97 17.73 -2.16
N LEU A 159 19.62 17.18 -1.13
CA LEU A 159 18.97 16.96 0.16
C LEU A 159 18.75 18.28 0.91
N GLU A 160 17.54 18.46 1.43
CA GLU A 160 17.22 19.55 2.35
C GLU A 160 18.05 19.45 3.64
N ASP A 161 18.28 20.59 4.31
CA ASP A 161 19.14 20.67 5.49
C ASP A 161 18.80 19.64 6.59
N LYS A 162 17.51 19.39 6.83
CA LYS A 162 17.02 18.42 7.83
C LYS A 162 17.32 16.96 7.50
N SER A 163 17.66 16.66 6.25
CA SER A 163 17.89 15.31 5.72
C SER A 163 19.32 15.09 5.24
N ARG A 164 20.20 16.09 5.43
CA ARG A 164 21.62 15.99 5.06
C ARG A 164 22.30 14.88 5.87
N LEU A 165 23.15 14.12 5.19
CA LEU A 165 24.03 13.12 5.81
C LEU A 165 25.09 13.86 6.63
N THR A 166 25.05 13.66 7.94
CA THR A 166 25.99 14.21 8.93
C THR A 166 26.86 13.11 9.52
N SER A 167 26.32 11.90 9.66
CA SER A 167 26.98 10.70 10.16
C SER A 167 27.21 9.66 9.05
N GLU A 168 28.11 8.71 9.30
CA GLU A 168 28.43 7.63 8.35
C GLU A 168 27.23 6.72 8.08
N ASP A 169 26.32 6.60 9.04
CA ASP A 169 25.16 5.71 9.01
C ASP A 169 23.91 6.34 8.37
N ASP A 170 23.90 7.66 8.17
CA ASP A 170 22.77 8.39 7.59
C ASP A 170 22.45 7.94 6.15
N TYR A 171 23.42 7.34 5.45
CA TYR A 171 23.19 6.74 4.12
C TYR A 171 22.15 5.62 4.15
N LYS A 172 21.91 4.96 5.29
CA LYS A 172 20.89 3.91 5.43
C LYS A 172 19.49 4.48 5.17
N PHE A 173 19.22 5.69 5.64
CA PHE A 173 17.95 6.37 5.38
C PHE A 173 17.80 6.72 3.90
N LEU A 174 18.85 7.29 3.29
CA LEU A 174 18.84 7.61 1.86
C LEU A 174 18.71 6.34 1.00
N PHE A 175 19.42 5.26 1.35
CA PHE A 175 19.30 3.95 0.71
C PHE A 175 17.85 3.44 0.77
N GLN A 176 17.24 3.47 1.96
CA GLN A 176 15.88 3.00 2.18
C GLN A 176 14.89 3.86 1.38
N TYR A 177 15.05 5.17 1.36
CA TYR A 177 14.22 6.08 0.59
C TYR A 177 14.29 5.79 -0.92
N ILE A 178 15.50 5.66 -1.50
CA ILE A 178 15.64 5.35 -2.92
C ILE A 178 15.06 3.95 -3.22
N LYS A 179 15.28 2.97 -2.33
CA LYS A 179 14.69 1.63 -2.45
C LYS A 179 13.15 1.70 -2.51
N GLU A 180 12.53 2.44 -1.60
CA GLU A 180 11.07 2.62 -1.57
C GLU A 180 10.54 3.28 -2.85
N VAL A 181 11.29 4.19 -3.47
CA VAL A 181 10.94 4.77 -4.78
C VAL A 181 10.91 3.69 -5.85
N PHE A 182 11.94 2.83 -5.93
CA PHE A 182 11.96 1.71 -6.88
C PHE A 182 10.76 0.77 -6.68
N GLU A 183 10.48 0.40 -5.44
CA GLU A 183 9.34 -0.46 -5.08
C GLU A 183 8.00 0.17 -5.43
N THR A 184 7.80 1.44 -5.06
CA THR A 184 6.56 2.17 -5.33
C THR A 184 6.30 2.24 -6.83
N MET A 185 7.31 2.62 -7.63
CA MET A 185 7.19 2.65 -9.08
C MET A 185 6.89 1.28 -9.69
N ALA A 186 7.43 0.19 -9.12
CA ALA A 186 7.11 -1.16 -9.57
C ALA A 186 5.66 -1.56 -9.23
N LEU A 187 5.13 -1.13 -8.08
CA LEU A 187 3.73 -1.37 -7.69
C LEU A 187 2.73 -0.68 -8.63
N VAL A 188 3.07 0.50 -9.14
CA VAL A 188 2.21 1.28 -10.06
C VAL A 188 2.72 1.27 -11.50
N ASN A 189 3.32 0.16 -11.94
CA ASN A 189 3.82 -0.01 -13.31
C ASN A 189 2.70 -0.22 -14.34
N TYR A 190 1.75 0.71 -14.42
CA TYR A 190 0.57 0.64 -15.26
C TYR A 190 0.89 0.92 -16.74
N PRO A 191 0.10 0.37 -17.68
CA PRO A 191 0.30 0.59 -19.12
C PRO A 191 -0.18 1.95 -19.64
N TYR A 192 -0.68 2.81 -18.74
CA TYR A 192 -1.22 4.14 -19.01
C TYR A 192 -0.80 5.11 -17.88
N PRO A 193 -0.86 6.44 -18.11
CA PRO A 193 -0.59 7.42 -17.05
C PRO A 193 -1.57 7.26 -15.87
N ALA A 194 -1.06 7.35 -14.65
CA ALA A 194 -1.86 7.16 -13.43
C ALA A 194 -1.35 8.03 -12.29
N GLU A 195 -2.25 8.37 -11.36
CA GLU A 195 -1.98 9.27 -10.23
C GLU A 195 -2.39 8.63 -8.90
N PHE A 196 -1.94 7.40 -8.64
CA PHE A 196 -2.31 6.70 -7.41
C PHE A 196 -1.52 7.19 -6.19
N PHE A 197 -0.18 7.18 -6.27
CA PHE A 197 0.70 7.75 -5.25
C PHE A 197 1.24 9.12 -5.66
N SER A 198 1.62 9.24 -6.94
CA SER A 198 2.00 10.49 -7.59
C SER A 198 1.68 10.39 -9.08
N PRO A 199 1.65 11.51 -9.81
CA PRO A 199 1.52 11.49 -11.25
C PRO A 199 2.70 10.79 -11.91
N LEU A 200 2.43 9.67 -12.58
CA LEU A 200 3.42 8.88 -13.30
C LEU A 200 2.96 8.61 -14.74
N PRO A 201 3.91 8.53 -15.70
CA PRO A 201 3.59 8.17 -17.08
C PRO A 201 3.23 6.69 -17.20
N ALA A 202 2.74 6.30 -18.37
CA ALA A 202 2.65 4.89 -18.74
C ALA A 202 4.03 4.20 -18.65
N TRP A 203 4.04 2.98 -18.12
CA TRP A 203 5.22 2.14 -17.95
C TRP A 203 6.37 2.85 -17.22
N PRO A 204 6.16 3.32 -15.97
CA PRO A 204 7.15 4.11 -15.24
C PRO A 204 8.47 3.37 -15.00
N VAL A 205 8.49 2.03 -15.05
CA VAL A 205 9.69 1.20 -14.90
C VAL A 205 10.50 1.09 -16.20
N LYS A 206 9.91 1.40 -17.36
CA LYS A 206 10.54 1.20 -18.67
C LYS A 206 11.67 2.19 -18.90
N VAL A 207 12.85 1.66 -19.25
CA VAL A 207 13.98 2.49 -19.68
C VAL A 207 13.61 3.20 -20.99
N ARG A 208 13.55 4.53 -20.94
CA ARG A 208 13.41 5.35 -22.16
C ARG A 208 14.75 5.33 -22.88
N LYS A 209 14.75 4.87 -24.13
CA LYS A 209 15.90 4.97 -25.04
C LYS A 209 16.03 6.38 -25.57
#